data_AF-A0A8S3SAK7-F1
#
_entry.id   AF-A0A8S3SAK7-F1
#
_cell.length_a   1.000
_cell.length_b   1.000
_cell.length_c   1.000
_cell.angle_alpha   90.00
_cell.angle_beta   90.00
_cell.angle_gamma   90.00
#
_symmetry.space_group_name_H-M   'P 1'
#
loop_
_entity.id
_entity.type
_entity.pdbx_description
1 polymer ?
#
loop_
_entity_poly.entity_id
_entity_poly.type
_entity_poly.pdbx_seq_one_letter_code
_entity_poly.pdbx_strand_id
1 'polypeptide(L)'
;MTKSIGQDHAIQTFDQQLYAIAQQVKWALPTTFDCHVLRMGGFHTLSCFIAAIGKLWGDGGLRDLLVDSSVYAAATVDQMLCGKQFNRAVRGLTLVYEALCSLWFGAFFRWLNDKIEKFPENTLTLFSTFMSMFQAGKTVEAKHFAEVKVFLKQTFCL
;
A
#
# COMPACT_ATOMS: atom_id res chain seq x y z
N MET A 1 -8.60 5.47 36.95
CA MET A 1 -8.47 6.73 36.19
C MET A 1 -9.41 6.78 34.99
N THR A 2 -9.55 5.71 34.18
CA THR A 2 -10.51 5.64 33.06
C THR A 2 -11.97 5.50 33.52
N LYS A 3 -12.26 4.61 34.48
CA LYS A 3 -13.62 4.47 35.04
C LYS A 3 -14.14 5.75 35.71
N SER A 4 -13.26 6.56 36.31
CA SER A 4 -13.62 7.82 36.95
C SER A 4 -14.02 8.93 35.97
N ILE A 5 -13.74 8.77 34.68
CA ILE A 5 -14.17 9.69 33.61
C ILE A 5 -15.24 9.06 32.69
N GLY A 6 -15.86 7.95 33.12
CA GLY A 6 -16.89 7.25 32.34
C GLY A 6 -16.35 6.46 31.15
N GLN A 7 -15.06 6.15 31.12
CA GLN A 7 -14.43 5.40 30.03
C GLN A 7 -14.24 3.93 30.44
N ASP A 8 -15.02 3.04 29.82
CA ASP A 8 -15.02 1.61 30.14
C ASP A 8 -13.77 0.86 29.66
N HIS A 9 -13.14 1.35 28.58
CA HIS A 9 -11.97 0.74 27.97
C HIS A 9 -10.82 1.72 27.75
N ALA A 10 -9.60 1.28 28.02
CA ALA A 10 -8.38 2.04 27.83
C ALA A 10 -7.60 1.48 26.62
N ILE A 11 -7.39 2.29 25.58
CA ILE A 11 -6.55 1.90 24.45
C ILE A 11 -5.11 2.30 24.75
N GLN A 12 -4.17 1.36 24.63
CA GLN A 12 -2.74 1.63 24.77
C GLN A 12 -1.99 1.15 23.52
N THR A 13 -1.14 2.02 23.00
CA THR A 13 -0.24 1.70 21.89
C THR A 13 1.17 1.47 22.41
N PHE A 14 1.82 0.41 21.96
CA PHE A 14 3.18 0.06 22.34
C PHE A 14 4.07 -0.15 21.12
N ASP A 15 5.37 0.06 21.30
CA ASP A 15 6.37 -0.44 20.34
C ASP A 15 6.29 -1.96 20.25
N GLN A 16 6.73 -2.54 19.12
CA GLN A 16 6.49 -3.96 18.81
C GLN A 16 6.94 -4.94 19.92
N GLN A 17 8.10 -4.70 20.51
CA GLN A 17 8.63 -5.56 21.59
C GLN A 17 7.82 -5.39 22.88
N LEU A 18 7.48 -4.16 23.25
CA LEU A 18 6.65 -3.87 24.42
C LEU A 18 5.22 -4.37 24.25
N TYR A 19 4.68 -4.32 23.03
CA TYR A 19 3.38 -4.88 22.70
C TYR A 19 3.35 -6.39 22.98
N ALA A 20 4.37 -7.13 22.54
CA ALA A 20 4.46 -8.57 22.77
C ALA A 20 4.46 -8.90 24.28
N ILE A 21 5.24 -8.17 25.07
CA ILE A 21 5.29 -8.35 26.53
C ILE A 21 3.96 -7.93 27.19
N ALA A 22 3.39 -6.78 26.82
CA ALA A 22 2.11 -6.32 27.34
C ALA A 22 0.98 -7.32 27.05
N GLN A 23 1.00 -7.93 25.86
CA GLN A 23 0.04 -8.95 25.46
C GLN A 23 0.18 -10.22 26.32
N GLN A 24 1.41 -10.66 26.61
CA GLN A 24 1.67 -11.77 27.52
C GLN A 24 1.15 -11.47 28.94
N VAL A 25 1.40 -10.25 29.46
CA VAL A 25 0.90 -9.82 30.77
C VAL A 25 -0.63 -9.83 30.80
N LYS A 26 -1.28 -9.28 29.77
CA LYS A 26 -2.75 -9.28 29.67
C LYS A 26 -3.31 -10.70 29.61
N TRP A 27 -2.66 -11.62 28.89
CA TRP A 27 -3.07 -13.02 28.82
C TRP A 27 -2.88 -13.76 30.15
N ALA A 28 -1.83 -13.43 30.91
CA ALA A 28 -1.59 -14.01 32.23
C ALA A 28 -2.61 -13.52 33.29
N LEU A 29 -3.12 -12.29 33.14
CA LEU A 29 -4.03 -11.64 34.09
C LEU A 29 -5.28 -11.08 33.38
N PRO A 30 -6.12 -11.94 32.78
CA PRO A 30 -7.20 -11.51 31.89
C PRO A 30 -8.30 -10.73 32.61
N THR A 31 -8.59 -11.02 33.88
CA THR A 31 -9.59 -10.31 34.68
C THR A 31 -9.10 -8.95 35.17
N THR A 32 -7.79 -8.80 35.39
CA THR A 32 -7.19 -7.54 35.84
C THR A 32 -7.09 -6.52 34.70
N PHE A 33 -6.80 -6.99 33.48
CA PHE A 33 -6.57 -6.14 32.30
C PHE A 33 -7.65 -6.29 31.22
N ASP A 34 -8.87 -6.69 31.60
CA ASP A 34 -9.99 -6.90 30.67
C ASP A 34 -10.32 -5.64 29.86
N CYS A 35 -10.28 -4.48 30.52
CA CYS A 35 -10.60 -3.18 29.97
C CYS A 35 -9.47 -2.55 29.14
N HIS A 36 -8.29 -3.18 29.06
CA HIS A 36 -7.15 -2.66 28.31
C HIS A 36 -7.11 -3.19 26.88
N VAL A 37 -7.30 -2.34 25.88
CA VAL A 37 -7.14 -2.70 24.47
C VAL A 37 -5.72 -2.36 24.04
N LEU A 38 -4.89 -3.40 23.90
CA LEU A 38 -3.49 -3.25 23.48
C LEU A 38 -3.41 -3.17 21.95
N ARG A 39 -2.62 -2.23 21.44
CA ARG A 39 -2.33 -2.08 20.01
C ARG A 39 -0.84 -1.91 19.78
N MET A 40 -0.34 -2.40 18.64
CA MET A 40 0.97 -1.98 18.15
C MET A 40 0.92 -0.51 17.71
N GLY A 41 2.03 0.20 17.90
CA GLY A 41 2.24 1.53 17.34
C GLY A 41 2.10 1.53 15.82
N GLY A 42 1.62 2.64 15.25
CA GLY A 42 1.35 2.74 13.80
C GLY A 42 2.60 2.48 12.94
N PHE A 43 3.75 3.00 13.37
CA PHE A 43 5.03 2.77 12.68
C PHE A 43 5.41 1.28 12.60
N HIS A 44 5.31 0.57 13.74
CA HIS A 44 5.61 -0.85 13.80
C HIS A 44 4.58 -1.69 13.03
N THR A 45 3.31 -1.29 13.07
CA THR A 45 2.25 -1.94 12.29
C THR A 45 2.57 -1.88 10.79
N LEU A 46 2.98 -0.71 10.29
CA LEU A 46 3.35 -0.56 8.89
C LEU A 46 4.67 -1.27 8.54
N SER A 47 5.64 -1.28 9.45
CA SER A 47 6.89 -2.03 9.27
C SER A 47 6.65 -3.55 9.19
N CYS A 48 5.75 -4.09 10.01
CA CYS A 48 5.31 -5.49 9.92
C CYS A 48 4.61 -5.77 8.58
N PHE A 49 3.79 -4.84 8.08
CA PHE A 49 3.13 -5.00 6.78
C PHE A 49 4.14 -5.03 5.62
N ILE A 50 5.14 -4.15 5.65
CA ILE A 50 6.26 -4.16 4.69
C ILE A 50 7.00 -5.51 4.75
N ALA A 51 7.27 -6.01 5.96
CA ALA A 51 7.92 -7.31 6.13
C ALA A 51 7.07 -8.47 5.56
N ALA A 52 5.75 -8.40 5.71
CA ALA A 52 4.84 -9.38 5.12
C ALA A 52 4.84 -9.34 3.58
N ILE A 53 4.88 -8.14 2.97
CA ILE A 53 5.05 -8.00 1.51
C ILE A 53 6.37 -8.64 1.08
N GLY A 54 7.46 -8.33 1.76
CA GLY A 54 8.77 -8.92 1.50
C GLY A 54 8.77 -10.44 1.60
N LYS A 55 8.06 -11.00 2.59
CA LYS A 55 7.96 -12.45 2.77
C LYS A 55 7.12 -13.15 1.70
N LEU A 56 6.06 -12.49 1.20
CA LEU A 56 5.17 -13.06 0.19
C LEU A 56 5.74 -12.95 -1.23
N TRP A 57 6.39 -11.82 -1.54
CA TRP A 57 6.75 -11.47 -2.92
C TRP A 57 8.24 -11.36 -3.17
N GLY A 58 9.08 -11.40 -2.12
CA GLY A 58 10.53 -11.32 -2.24
C GLY A 58 11.09 -12.33 -3.23
N ASP A 59 10.76 -13.62 -3.03
CA ASP A 59 11.13 -14.73 -3.91
C ASP A 59 10.27 -14.80 -5.19
N GLY A 60 9.21 -13.99 -5.27
CA GLY A 60 8.36 -13.83 -6.46
C GLY A 60 8.91 -12.82 -7.47
N GLY A 61 10.17 -12.40 -7.32
CA GLY A 61 10.85 -11.46 -8.21
C GLY A 61 10.80 -9.99 -7.75
N LEU A 62 10.13 -9.66 -6.63
CA LEU A 62 10.16 -8.29 -6.10
C LEU A 62 11.58 -7.87 -5.70
N ARG A 63 12.32 -8.79 -5.08
CA ARG A 63 13.71 -8.56 -4.69
C ARG A 63 14.57 -8.30 -5.93
N ASP A 64 14.50 -9.21 -6.90
CA ASP A 64 15.32 -9.16 -8.10
C ASP A 64 14.99 -7.91 -8.92
N LEU A 65 13.70 -7.56 -9.06
CA LEU A 65 13.27 -6.31 -9.69
C LEU A 65 13.97 -5.08 -9.09
N LEU A 66 14.05 -4.98 -7.76
CA LEU A 66 14.67 -3.84 -7.07
C LEU A 66 16.21 -3.82 -7.18
N VAL A 67 16.83 -5.00 -7.28
CA VAL A 67 18.29 -5.15 -7.41
C VAL A 67 18.73 -4.94 -8.86
N ASP A 68 18.10 -5.62 -9.80
CA ASP A 68 18.48 -5.64 -11.22
C ASP A 68 18.15 -4.32 -11.90
N SER A 69 17.13 -3.59 -11.42
CA SER A 69 16.86 -2.20 -11.84
C SER A 69 17.88 -1.18 -11.30
N SER A 70 18.85 -1.62 -10.48
CA SER A 70 19.86 -0.76 -9.85
C SER A 70 19.29 0.34 -8.93
N VAL A 71 18.03 0.23 -8.52
CA VAL A 71 17.41 1.19 -7.57
C VAL A 71 18.03 1.04 -6.18
N TYR A 72 18.29 -0.20 -5.75
CA TYR A 72 18.95 -0.50 -4.48
C TYR A 72 19.90 -1.68 -4.60
N ALA A 73 21.00 -1.66 -3.84
CA ALA A 73 21.89 -2.81 -3.71
C ALA A 73 21.19 -3.96 -2.95
N ALA A 74 21.55 -5.22 -3.27
CA ALA A 74 20.95 -6.44 -2.71
C ALA A 74 20.80 -6.41 -1.18
N ALA A 75 21.87 -6.12 -0.45
CA ALA A 75 21.83 -6.07 1.01
C ALA A 75 20.85 -5.00 1.55
N THR A 76 20.67 -3.88 0.81
CA THR A 76 19.67 -2.87 1.18
C THR A 76 18.26 -3.39 0.94
N VAL A 77 18.00 -4.05 -0.19
CA VAL A 77 16.70 -4.66 -0.49
C VAL A 77 16.33 -5.70 0.56
N ASP A 78 17.26 -6.53 1.01
CA ASP A 78 17.00 -7.55 2.04
C ASP A 78 16.59 -6.92 3.37
N GLN A 79 17.30 -5.89 3.85
CA GLN A 79 16.93 -5.17 5.08
C GLN A 79 15.61 -4.41 4.93
N MET A 80 15.36 -3.87 3.74
CA MET A 80 14.15 -3.14 3.38
C MET A 80 12.92 -4.05 3.42
N LEU A 81 12.98 -5.19 2.75
CA LEU A 81 11.91 -6.19 2.68
C LEU A 81 11.74 -6.96 4.01
N CYS A 82 12.70 -6.89 4.93
CA CYS A 82 12.52 -7.32 6.32
C CYS A 82 11.86 -6.26 7.22
N GLY A 83 11.45 -5.11 6.68
CA GLY A 83 10.83 -4.02 7.44
C GLY A 83 11.77 -3.24 8.36
N LYS A 84 13.10 -3.44 8.25
CA LYS A 84 14.10 -2.76 9.09
C LYS A 84 14.51 -1.39 8.56
N GLN A 85 14.37 -1.16 7.26
CA GLN A 85 14.71 0.10 6.59
C GLN A 85 13.43 0.78 6.07
N PHE A 86 12.60 1.28 7.00
CA PHE A 86 11.26 1.78 6.72
C PHE A 86 11.19 2.82 5.58
N ASN A 87 11.97 3.90 5.66
CA ASN A 87 11.92 4.97 4.65
C ASN A 87 12.33 4.49 3.26
N ARG A 88 13.33 3.59 3.19
CA ARG A 88 13.75 2.97 1.93
C ARG A 88 12.67 2.04 1.41
N ALA A 89 12.00 1.30 2.29
CA ALA A 89 10.93 0.38 1.93
C ALA A 89 9.71 1.09 1.37
N VAL A 90 9.28 2.17 2.01
CA VAL A 90 8.20 3.00 1.50
C VAL A 90 8.56 3.51 0.10
N ARG A 91 9.75 4.10 -0.08
CA ARG A 91 10.18 4.60 -1.39
C ARG A 91 10.27 3.49 -2.44
N GLY A 92 10.90 2.36 -2.12
CA GLY A 92 11.07 1.24 -3.04
C GLY A 92 9.74 0.63 -3.48
N LEU A 93 8.83 0.39 -2.53
CA LEU A 93 7.50 -0.14 -2.83
C LEU A 93 6.63 0.84 -3.62
N THR A 94 6.74 2.15 -3.36
CA THR A 94 6.07 3.18 -4.18
C THR A 94 6.57 3.16 -5.61
N LEU A 95 7.89 3.08 -5.84
CA LEU A 95 8.46 2.98 -7.19
C LEU A 95 8.00 1.72 -7.91
N VAL A 96 7.97 0.57 -7.22
CA VAL A 96 7.45 -0.69 -7.78
C VAL A 96 5.98 -0.55 -8.13
N TYR A 97 5.17 0.03 -7.23
CA TYR A 97 3.75 0.29 -7.49
C TYR A 97 3.55 1.17 -8.73
N GLU A 98 4.30 2.26 -8.85
CA GLU A 98 4.24 3.15 -10.02
C GLU A 98 4.63 2.44 -11.32
N ALA A 99 5.67 1.60 -11.29
CA ALA A 99 6.10 0.81 -12.44
C ALA A 99 5.04 -0.23 -12.86
N LEU A 100 4.46 -0.95 -11.90
CA LEU A 100 3.39 -1.92 -12.14
C LEU A 100 2.12 -1.25 -12.67
N CYS A 101 1.71 -0.13 -12.07
CA CYS A 101 0.60 0.66 -12.58
C CYS A 101 0.87 1.12 -14.01
N SER A 102 2.09 1.57 -14.30
CA SER A 102 2.47 2.02 -15.64
C SER A 102 2.35 0.91 -16.70
N LEU A 103 2.82 -0.29 -16.37
CA LEU A 103 2.68 -1.46 -17.23
C LEU A 103 1.22 -1.88 -17.40
N TRP A 104 0.47 -1.92 -16.30
CA TRP A 104 -0.93 -2.29 -16.28
C TRP A 104 -1.79 -1.33 -17.10
N PHE A 105 -1.61 -0.02 -16.91
CA PHE A 105 -2.28 1.00 -17.70
C PHE A 105 -1.89 0.89 -19.18
N GLY A 106 -0.61 0.74 -19.50
CA GLY A 106 -0.17 0.52 -20.88
C GLY A 106 -0.85 -0.68 -21.54
N ALA A 107 -1.02 -1.79 -20.83
CA ALA A 107 -1.72 -2.97 -21.32
C ALA A 107 -3.23 -2.73 -21.47
N PHE A 108 -3.85 -2.12 -20.46
CA PHE A 108 -5.27 -1.75 -20.47
C PHE A 108 -5.60 -0.83 -21.65
N PHE A 109 -4.75 0.17 -21.93
CA PHE A 109 -4.99 1.10 -23.03
C PHE A 109 -4.82 0.47 -24.41
N ARG A 110 -3.87 -0.46 -24.57
CA ARG A 110 -3.79 -1.26 -25.81
C ARG A 110 -5.06 -2.08 -26.03
N TRP A 111 -5.50 -2.79 -24.99
CA TRP A 111 -6.75 -3.55 -25.03
C TRP A 111 -7.96 -2.65 -25.36
N LEU A 112 -7.99 -1.43 -24.83
CA LEU A 112 -9.08 -0.49 -25.07
C LEU A 112 -9.09 0.05 -26.50
N ASN A 113 -7.91 0.37 -27.06
CA ASN A 113 -7.78 0.80 -28.45
C ASN A 113 -8.33 -0.26 -29.43
N ASP A 114 -8.11 -1.54 -29.15
CA ASP A 114 -8.66 -2.64 -29.96
C ASP A 114 -10.20 -2.78 -29.85
N LYS A 115 -10.83 -2.03 -28.93
CA LYS A 115 -12.27 -2.05 -28.64
C LYS A 115 -12.93 -0.68 -28.77
N ILE A 116 -12.22 0.32 -29.28
CA ILE A 116 -12.61 1.75 -29.29
C ILE A 116 -14.00 1.98 -29.89
N GLU A 117 -14.38 1.25 -30.95
CA GLU A 117 -15.69 1.40 -31.62
C GLU A 117 -16.88 1.03 -30.72
N LYS A 118 -16.66 0.34 -29.60
CA LYS A 118 -17.71 -0.09 -28.68
C LYS A 118 -18.00 0.92 -27.56
N PHE A 119 -17.25 2.02 -27.49
CA PHE A 119 -17.33 2.97 -26.39
C PHE A 119 -17.89 4.34 -26.83
N PRO A 120 -18.68 5.01 -25.98
CA PRO A 120 -19.24 6.33 -26.29
C PRO A 120 -18.15 7.41 -26.45
N GLU A 121 -18.33 8.40 -27.34
CA GLU A 121 -17.34 9.46 -27.62
C GLU A 121 -16.81 10.20 -26.37
N ASN A 122 -17.67 10.42 -25.37
CA ASN A 122 -17.32 11.10 -24.11
C ASN A 122 -16.23 10.37 -23.32
N THR A 123 -16.13 9.06 -23.52
CA THR A 123 -15.11 8.22 -22.88
C THR A 123 -13.80 8.36 -23.63
N LEU A 124 -13.84 8.39 -24.97
CA LEU A 124 -12.69 8.57 -25.87
C LEU A 124 -11.90 9.86 -25.63
N THR A 125 -12.58 10.97 -25.32
CA THR A 125 -11.94 12.26 -24.99
C THR A 125 -11.28 12.29 -23.61
N LEU A 126 -11.89 11.66 -22.61
CA LEU A 126 -11.26 11.47 -21.29
C LEU A 126 -10.01 10.58 -21.43
N PHE A 127 -10.09 9.55 -22.27
CA PHE A 127 -8.99 8.62 -22.53
C PHE A 127 -7.81 9.24 -23.25
N SER A 128 -8.03 10.00 -24.33
CA SER A 128 -6.94 10.65 -25.07
C SER A 128 -6.19 11.66 -24.19
N THR A 129 -6.92 12.38 -23.33
CA THR A 129 -6.35 13.30 -22.36
C THR A 129 -5.47 12.57 -21.35
N PHE A 130 -5.98 11.51 -20.72
CA PHE A 130 -5.22 10.73 -19.74
C PHE A 130 -3.99 10.05 -20.37
N MET A 131 -4.13 9.48 -21.57
CA MET A 131 -3.03 8.86 -22.31
C MET A 131 -1.92 9.84 -22.64
N SER A 132 -2.27 11.05 -23.06
CA SER A 132 -1.29 12.10 -23.33
C SER A 132 -0.53 12.52 -22.06
N MET A 133 -1.21 12.56 -20.92
CA MET A 133 -0.58 12.88 -19.62
C MET A 133 0.36 11.76 -19.17
N PHE A 134 -0.06 10.50 -19.34
CA PHE A 134 0.71 9.32 -18.98
C PHE A 134 1.96 9.15 -19.87
N GLN A 135 1.82 9.28 -21.20
CA GLN A 135 2.94 9.17 -22.14
C GLN A 135 3.95 10.31 -22.02
N ALA A 136 3.50 11.51 -21.61
CA ALA A 136 4.38 12.65 -21.40
C ALA A 136 5.23 12.56 -20.12
N GLY A 137 5.08 11.50 -19.31
CA GLY A 137 5.76 11.36 -18.01
C GLY A 137 5.38 12.48 -17.03
N LYS A 138 4.26 13.16 -17.26
CA LYS A 138 3.79 14.26 -16.42
C LYS A 138 3.05 13.67 -15.22
N THR A 139 3.23 14.28 -14.05
CA THR A 139 2.46 13.94 -12.85
C THR A 139 0.96 14.09 -13.13
N VAL A 140 0.25 12.97 -13.12
CA VAL A 140 -1.20 12.94 -13.23
C VAL A 140 -1.79 13.37 -11.89
N GLU A 141 -2.38 14.57 -11.83
CA GLU A 141 -2.99 15.08 -10.60
C GLU A 141 -4.16 14.18 -10.14
N ALA A 142 -4.37 14.09 -8.82
CA ALA A 142 -5.40 13.25 -8.20
C ALA A 142 -6.82 13.45 -8.76
N LYS A 143 -7.14 14.65 -9.27
CA LYS A 143 -8.43 14.95 -9.90
C LYS A 143 -8.70 14.10 -11.15
N HIS A 144 -7.67 13.83 -11.96
CA HIS A 144 -7.81 12.99 -13.16
C HIS A 144 -8.04 11.52 -12.81
N PHE A 145 -7.48 11.05 -11.68
CA PHE A 145 -7.77 9.70 -11.17
C PHE A 145 -9.22 9.57 -10.67
N ALA A 146 -9.82 10.63 -10.12
CA ALA A 146 -11.21 10.60 -9.69
C ALA A 146 -12.17 10.42 -10.89
N GLU A 147 -11.89 11.09 -12.01
CA GLU A 147 -12.67 10.96 -13.25
C GLU A 147 -12.54 9.56 -13.87
N VAL A 148 -11.32 9.01 -13.91
CA VAL A 148 -11.09 7.62 -14.35
C VAL A 148 -11.81 6.62 -13.43
N LYS A 149 -11.85 6.88 -12.12
CA LYS A 149 -12.53 6.01 -11.16
C LYS A 149 -14.05 6.02 -11.34
N VAL A 150 -14.64 7.16 -11.68
CA VAL A 150 -16.07 7.29 -12.04
C VAL A 150 -16.35 6.52 -13.34
N PHE A 151 -15.48 6.66 -14.34
CA PHE A 151 -15.57 5.93 -15.59
C PHE A 151 -15.50 4.40 -15.38
N LEU A 152 -14.51 3.90 -14.62
CA LEU A 152 -14.36 2.48 -14.33
C LEU A 152 -15.59 1.91 -13.59
N LYS A 153 -16.18 2.68 -12.69
CA LYS A 153 -17.44 2.35 -12.00
C LYS A 153 -18.60 2.17 -12.97
N GLN A 154 -18.75 3.10 -13.91
CA GLN A 154 -19.85 3.11 -14.86
C GLN A 154 -19.71 2.04 -15.94
N THR A 155 -18.48 1.68 -16.33
CA THR A 155 -18.23 0.76 -17.45
C THR A 155 -17.97 -0.68 -17.02
N PHE A 156 -17.34 -0.91 -15.86
CA PHE A 156 -16.93 -2.23 -15.41
C PHE A 156 -17.65 -2.72 -14.14
N CYS A 157 -18.61 -1.95 -13.61
CA CYS A 157 -19.38 -2.31 -12.42
C CYS A 157 -18.51 -2.67 -11.20
N LEU A 158 -17.43 -1.88 -10.99
CA LEU A 158 -16.53 -1.97 -9.83
C LEU A 158 -16.96 -1.10 -8.65
#